data_AF-A0A969ZTQ9-F1
#
_entry.id   AF-A0A969ZTQ9-F1
#
_cell.length_a   1.000
_cell.length_b   1.000
_cell.length_c   1.000
_cell.angle_alpha   90.00
_cell.angle_beta   90.00
_cell.angle_gamma   90.00
#
_symmetry.space_group_name_H-M   'P 1'
#
loop_
_entity.id
_entity.type
_entity.pdbx_description
1 polymer ?
#
loop_
_entity_poly.entity_id
_entity_poly.type
_entity_poly.pdbx_seq_one_letter_code
_entity_poly.pdbx_strand_id
1 'polypeptide(L)'
;MLKENIIYKEDLPVNCFVMNIEEYPIHFHNDLEVVYVLQGSVRLKNGYYNFDMREGDIYILNDREIHSYYTLGEPNVVLILQLNLSYFCRYYEILRNSFFITDMNGAEDESLEELQEILSRIALETLRGEQGYEKRIVDLAHEMIDCLIQNFQYFVMEDGKFVHEPKHKGKEVLANRLNRITEYMYENYSRRLTLTEIAEREHLSIYYLSHFIKESTGLSFQELLNFIRVEESEKLLLGTDKKISTISMESGFSAVRYYLKYFIQWFGMHPEEYRKKYTGRVRGRDTTGRYTSLTGQKIEDLLLRQIRNVFDVVRGDKVKVVSVDFDTEEVSWRKNSLYDTFTSLMACEYMKSMAEIFSTIKVREKDFVAGAPGYIIMRNNGGGHGVPPSYNIFFYNFSERLVNTPPELVTQSMAEEEIKRYEKQTEFFVRLAGLNGQFRIARCRFTKEAILARYDRLCNGKTYENNREKLVRKWLKAPEVSVDWVTASQVLNVKAELTGSSMELVIIDAVKDGSN
;
A
#
# COMPACT_ATOMS: atom_id res chain seq x y z
N MET A 1 26.47 13.95 16.41
CA MET A 1 25.59 14.60 17.40
C MET A 1 24.38 13.69 17.54
N LEU A 2 23.91 13.47 18.78
CA LEU A 2 22.81 12.55 19.07
C LEU A 2 21.52 12.93 18.32
N LYS A 3 21.21 14.23 18.24
CA LYS A 3 20.13 14.72 17.40
C LYS A 3 20.54 14.71 15.93
N GLU A 4 19.78 14.01 15.10
CA GLU A 4 19.88 14.03 13.65
C GLU A 4 19.00 15.15 13.08
N ASN A 5 19.54 15.85 12.07
CA ASN A 5 18.79 16.84 11.31
C ASN A 5 18.43 16.20 9.97
N ILE A 6 17.15 15.87 9.78
CA ILE A 6 16.64 15.35 8.52
C ILE A 6 16.49 16.51 7.53
N ILE A 7 16.93 16.29 6.29
CA ILE A 7 16.84 17.26 5.20
C ILE A 7 15.89 16.68 4.16
N TYR A 8 14.95 17.51 3.71
CA TYR A 8 13.97 17.17 2.70
C TYR A 8 14.34 17.85 1.38
N LYS A 9 14.03 17.18 0.25
CA LYS A 9 14.09 17.81 -1.07
C LYS A 9 13.05 18.93 -1.14
N GLU A 10 13.35 20.00 -1.88
CA GLU A 10 12.40 21.09 -2.12
C GLU A 10 11.08 20.53 -2.68
N ASP A 11 9.96 21.00 -2.14
CA ASP A 11 8.59 20.55 -2.44
C ASP A 11 8.28 19.06 -2.22
N LEU A 12 9.17 18.31 -1.55
CA LEU A 12 8.96 16.91 -1.20
C LEU A 12 9.17 16.68 0.31
N PRO A 13 8.11 16.80 1.12
CA PRO A 13 8.14 16.73 2.59
C PRO A 13 8.25 15.29 3.14
N VAL A 14 8.70 14.35 2.32
CA VAL A 14 8.82 12.93 2.63
C VAL A 14 10.16 12.44 2.10
N ASN A 15 10.92 11.73 2.94
CA ASN A 15 12.05 10.93 2.48
C ASN A 15 11.67 9.46 2.55
N CYS A 16 12.06 8.67 1.57
CA CYS A 16 11.85 7.23 1.56
C CYS A 16 13.10 6.53 1.07
N PHE A 17 13.55 5.54 1.85
CA PHE A 17 14.78 4.79 1.57
C PHE A 17 14.50 3.30 1.74
N VAL A 18 15.10 2.48 0.88
CA VAL A 18 15.12 1.02 1.06
C VAL A 18 16.57 0.57 1.14
N MET A 19 16.93 -0.07 2.26
CA MET A 19 18.33 -0.38 2.57
C MET A 19 18.46 -1.72 3.30
N ASN A 20 19.64 -2.32 3.18
CA ASN A 20 20.09 -3.40 4.05
C ASN A 20 20.88 -2.78 5.20
N ILE A 21 20.39 -2.94 6.42
CA ILE A 21 20.94 -2.31 7.63
C ILE A 21 21.91 -3.27 8.31
N GLU A 22 23.16 -2.85 8.48
CA GLU A 22 24.11 -3.52 9.39
C GLU A 22 24.03 -2.90 10.77
N GLU A 23 24.16 -1.57 10.84
CA GLU A 23 24.03 -0.80 12.07
C GLU A 23 23.63 0.63 11.73
N TYR A 24 22.63 1.17 12.40
CA TYR A 24 22.36 2.59 12.42
C TYR A 24 22.50 3.11 13.86
N PRO A 25 23.43 4.03 14.13
CA PRO A 25 23.74 4.51 15.48
C PRO A 25 22.52 5.09 16.22
N ILE A 26 22.65 5.15 17.55
CA ILE A 26 21.64 5.76 18.42
C ILE A 26 21.51 7.25 18.11
N HIS A 27 20.29 7.67 17.79
CA HIS A 27 19.94 9.03 17.45
C HIS A 27 18.46 9.31 17.74
N PHE A 28 18.05 10.57 17.55
CA PHE A 28 16.65 10.97 17.49
C PHE A 28 16.49 12.16 16.54
N HIS A 29 15.28 12.40 16.07
CA HIS A 29 14.92 13.54 15.21
C HIS A 29 13.51 14.05 15.57
N ASN A 30 13.06 15.12 14.91
CA ASN A 30 11.76 15.75 15.20
C ASN A 30 10.67 15.35 14.18
N ASP A 31 10.96 14.35 13.37
CA ASP A 31 10.12 13.87 12.28
C ASP A 31 9.46 12.55 12.69
N LEU A 32 8.29 12.27 12.10
CA LEU A 32 7.66 10.95 12.21
C LEU A 32 8.41 10.01 11.28
N GLU A 33 8.82 8.84 11.78
CA GLU A 33 9.48 7.83 10.96
C GLU A 33 8.71 6.51 11.01
N VAL A 34 8.55 5.87 9.84
CA VAL A 34 7.92 4.57 9.72
C VAL A 34 8.94 3.58 9.18
N VAL A 35 9.16 2.52 9.94
CA VAL A 35 10.12 1.45 9.64
C VAL A 35 9.35 0.23 9.23
N TYR A 36 9.64 -0.33 8.06
CA TYR A 36 8.96 -1.50 7.53
C TYR A 36 9.95 -2.55 7.03
N VAL A 37 9.90 -3.76 7.59
CA VAL A 37 10.78 -4.86 7.19
C VAL A 37 10.20 -5.60 6.00
N LEU A 38 10.75 -5.36 4.82
CA LEU A 38 10.35 -5.99 3.55
C LEU A 38 10.87 -7.42 3.41
N GLN A 39 12.03 -7.72 4.02
CA GLN A 39 12.64 -9.04 3.99
C GLN A 39 13.61 -9.22 5.16
N GLY A 40 13.63 -10.41 5.75
CA GLY A 40 14.59 -10.78 6.79
C GLY A 40 14.21 -10.21 8.16
N SER A 41 15.20 -9.76 8.93
CA SER A 41 14.96 -9.22 10.28
C SER A 41 15.97 -8.17 10.70
N VAL A 42 15.53 -7.22 11.54
CA VAL A 42 16.35 -6.15 12.11
C VAL A 42 15.96 -5.94 13.57
N ARG A 43 16.94 -5.64 14.41
CA ARG A 43 16.69 -5.20 15.78
C ARG A 43 16.54 -3.68 15.80
N LEU A 44 15.33 -3.22 16.11
CA LEU A 44 15.06 -1.82 16.46
C LEU A 44 15.20 -1.67 17.98
N LYS A 45 16.07 -0.77 18.41
CA LYS A 45 16.08 -0.28 19.79
C LYS A 45 15.34 1.05 19.82
N ASN A 46 14.32 1.18 20.67
CA ASN A 46 13.61 2.44 20.94
C ASN A 46 13.56 2.66 22.46
N GLY A 47 14.24 3.70 22.96
CA GLY A 47 14.35 3.96 24.39
C GLY A 47 14.89 2.75 25.14
N TYR A 48 14.15 2.22 26.11
CA TYR A 48 14.53 1.05 26.90
C TYR A 48 14.21 -0.30 26.22
N TYR A 49 13.45 -0.29 25.12
CA TYR A 49 13.05 -1.51 24.43
C TYR A 49 14.00 -1.91 23.31
N ASN A 50 13.99 -3.21 23.03
CA ASN A 50 14.54 -3.78 21.81
C ASN A 50 13.46 -4.66 21.19
N PHE A 51 13.14 -4.39 19.93
CA PHE A 51 12.19 -5.11 19.12
C PHE A 51 12.96 -5.86 18.03
N ASP A 52 12.77 -7.17 17.95
CA ASP A 52 13.29 -7.98 16.85
C ASP A 52 12.22 -8.00 15.76
N MET A 53 12.28 -7.02 14.87
CA MET A 53 11.34 -6.86 13.76
C MET A 53 11.64 -7.89 12.67
N ARG A 54 10.61 -8.52 12.15
CA ARG A 54 10.63 -9.56 11.11
C ARG A 54 9.90 -9.09 9.87
N GLU A 55 10.07 -9.82 8.77
CA GLU A 55 9.36 -9.58 7.51
C GLU A 55 7.85 -9.37 7.74
N GLY A 56 7.32 -8.25 7.24
CA GLY A 56 5.94 -7.81 7.44
C GLY A 56 5.76 -6.78 8.56
N ASP A 57 6.66 -6.73 9.54
CA ASP A 57 6.52 -5.85 10.70
C ASP A 57 6.73 -4.39 10.33
N ILE A 58 5.81 -3.55 10.80
CA ILE A 58 5.91 -2.09 10.76
C ILE A 58 6.08 -1.58 12.19
N TYR A 59 6.97 -0.61 12.36
CA TYR A 59 7.08 0.18 13.58
C TYR A 59 7.01 1.67 13.26
N ILE A 60 6.19 2.40 14.02
CA ILE A 60 6.11 3.86 13.93
C ILE A 60 6.94 4.47 15.06
N LEU A 61 7.93 5.27 14.68
CA LEU A 61 8.73 6.09 15.57
C LEU A 61 8.14 7.49 15.62
N ASN A 62 7.63 7.86 16.79
CA ASN A 62 7.10 9.20 17.02
C ASN A 62 8.23 10.22 17.14
N ASP A 63 7.87 11.51 17.11
CA ASP A 63 8.87 12.57 17.19
C ASP A 63 9.68 12.49 18.49
N ARG A 64 10.98 12.78 18.39
CA ARG A 64 11.92 12.83 19.51
C ARG A 64 12.15 11.48 20.23
N GLU A 65 11.69 10.36 19.70
CA GLU A 65 12.03 9.03 20.23
C GLU A 65 13.48 8.66 19.90
N ILE A 66 14.24 8.19 20.91
CA ILE A 66 15.62 7.73 20.69
C ILE A 66 15.60 6.32 20.13
N HIS A 67 16.20 6.13 18.96
CA HIS A 67 16.24 4.84 18.32
C HIS A 67 17.56 4.51 17.61
N SER A 68 17.73 3.22 17.29
CA SER A 68 18.85 2.66 16.53
C SER A 68 18.46 1.33 15.91
N TYR A 69 19.20 0.92 14.88
CA TYR A 69 18.98 -0.34 14.17
C TYR A 69 20.24 -1.21 14.20
N TYR A 70 20.07 -2.51 14.34
CA TYR A 70 21.16 -3.48 14.27
C TYR A 70 20.74 -4.73 13.50
N THR A 71 21.62 -5.25 12.65
CA THR A 71 21.43 -6.59 12.07
C THR A 71 21.39 -7.67 13.14
N LEU A 72 20.57 -8.70 12.94
CA LEU A 72 20.57 -9.93 13.73
C LEU A 72 21.56 -10.98 13.21
N GLY A 73 22.43 -10.60 12.25
CA GLY A 73 23.42 -11.49 11.62
C GLY A 73 22.97 -12.07 10.29
N GLU A 74 21.76 -11.76 9.85
CA GLU A 74 21.20 -12.17 8.56
C GLU A 74 20.96 -10.93 7.66
N PRO A 75 21.00 -11.10 6.32
CA PRO A 75 20.64 -10.03 5.40
C PRO A 75 19.20 -9.55 5.62
N ASN A 76 18.99 -8.24 5.59
CA ASN A 76 17.67 -7.63 5.71
C ASN A 76 17.41 -6.63 4.60
N VAL A 77 16.13 -6.31 4.39
CA VAL A 77 15.69 -5.22 3.54
C VAL A 77 14.64 -4.45 4.31
N VAL A 78 14.95 -3.20 4.63
CA VAL A 78 14.12 -2.33 5.46
C VAL A 78 13.81 -1.07 4.67
N LEU A 79 12.52 -0.74 4.60
CA LEU A 79 12.01 0.55 4.14
C LEU A 79 11.95 1.48 5.34
N ILE A 80 12.59 2.65 5.21
CA ILE A 80 12.51 3.75 6.17
C ILE A 80 11.86 4.94 5.47
N LEU A 81 10.73 5.38 6.00
CA LEU A 81 10.01 6.57 5.53
C LEU A 81 10.04 7.63 6.62
N GLN A 82 10.50 8.84 6.30
CA GLN A 82 10.52 9.98 7.21
C GLN A 82 9.54 11.05 6.70
N LEU A 83 8.69 11.55 7.58
CA LEU A 83 7.63 12.50 7.28
C LEU A 83 7.84 13.82 8.02
N ASN A 84 7.88 14.93 7.28
CA ASN A 84 8.08 16.26 7.84
C ASN A 84 6.82 16.75 8.58
N LEU A 85 6.78 16.56 9.90
CA LEU A 85 5.65 16.98 10.73
C LEU A 85 5.37 18.49 10.60
N SER A 86 6.40 19.34 10.46
CA SER A 86 6.21 20.80 10.33
C SER A 86 5.48 21.19 9.04
N TYR A 87 5.58 20.38 7.99
CA TYR A 87 4.82 20.55 6.75
C TYR A 87 3.37 20.08 6.93
N PHE A 88 3.19 18.83 7.37
CA PHE A 88 1.86 18.20 7.41
C PHE A 88 0.95 18.72 8.53
N CYS A 89 1.50 19.24 9.64
CA CYS A 89 0.72 19.89 10.71
C CYS A 89 -0.06 21.14 10.25
N ARG A 90 0.19 21.65 9.03
CA ARG A 90 -0.61 22.73 8.43
C ARG A 90 -1.94 22.25 7.87
N TYR A 91 -2.04 20.96 7.56
CA TYR A 91 -3.23 20.30 7.05
C TYR A 91 -3.92 19.51 8.15
N TYR A 92 -3.14 18.90 9.05
CA TYR A 92 -3.62 18.07 10.15
C TYR A 92 -3.09 18.60 11.48
N GLU A 93 -3.83 19.50 12.11
CA GLU A 93 -3.41 20.09 13.40
C GLU A 93 -3.18 19.02 14.48
N ILE A 94 -3.97 17.94 14.44
CA ILE A 94 -3.89 16.78 15.32
C ILE A 94 -2.50 16.10 15.34
N LEU A 95 -1.72 16.19 14.25
CA LEU A 95 -0.39 15.58 14.18
C LEU A 95 0.60 16.17 15.19
N ARG A 96 0.39 17.42 15.63
CA ARG A 96 1.25 18.06 16.64
C ARG A 96 1.27 17.28 17.96
N ASN A 97 0.18 16.60 18.27
CA ASN A 97 -0.06 15.99 19.57
C ASN A 97 -0.33 14.49 19.42
N SER A 98 -0.26 13.94 18.20
CA SER A 98 -0.56 12.54 17.94
C SER A 98 0.60 11.65 18.36
N PHE A 99 0.24 10.52 18.97
CA PHE A 99 1.15 9.41 19.20
C PHE A 99 0.58 8.19 18.49
N PHE A 100 1.36 7.58 17.61
CA PHE A 100 0.95 6.42 16.83
C PHE A 100 1.72 5.18 17.27
N ILE A 101 1.05 4.04 17.26
CA ILE A 101 1.67 2.75 17.55
C ILE A 101 1.14 1.67 16.61
N THR A 102 2.00 0.72 16.27
CA THR A 102 1.65 -0.51 15.57
C THR A 102 1.85 -1.71 16.50
N ASP A 103 1.00 -2.74 16.37
CA ASP A 103 1.32 -4.04 16.94
C ASP A 103 2.23 -4.82 15.98
N MET A 104 3.24 -5.50 16.52
CA MET A 104 4.10 -6.44 15.80
C MET A 104 3.69 -7.90 16.05
N ASN A 105 2.56 -8.13 16.72
CA ASN A 105 1.98 -9.46 16.88
C ASN A 105 1.21 -9.81 15.61
N GLY A 106 1.73 -10.72 14.79
CA GLY A 106 1.24 -11.10 13.45
C GLY A 106 -0.16 -11.72 13.35
N ALA A 107 -1.16 -11.11 13.99
CA ALA A 107 -2.56 -11.26 13.66
C ALA A 107 -2.86 -10.48 12.36
N GLU A 108 -3.76 -11.00 11.53
CA GLU A 108 -4.26 -10.29 10.35
C GLU A 108 -5.00 -9.01 10.80
N ASP A 109 -4.43 -7.84 10.52
CA ASP A 109 -5.06 -6.53 10.73
C ASP A 109 -5.14 -5.80 9.39
N GLU A 110 -6.37 -5.64 8.87
CA GLU A 110 -6.64 -4.95 7.60
C GLU A 110 -6.02 -3.55 7.56
N SER A 111 -5.95 -2.85 8.70
CA SER A 111 -5.33 -1.52 8.80
C SER A 111 -3.82 -1.57 8.63
N LEU A 112 -3.17 -2.64 9.09
CA LEU A 112 -1.73 -2.84 8.90
C LEU A 112 -1.42 -3.17 7.43
N GLU A 113 -2.26 -3.98 6.79
CA GLU A 113 -2.16 -4.31 5.37
C GLU A 113 -2.33 -3.05 4.50
N GLU A 114 -3.29 -2.18 4.82
CA GLU A 114 -3.45 -0.87 4.17
C GLU A 114 -2.19 0.00 4.31
N LEU A 115 -1.61 0.06 5.51
CA LEU A 115 -0.38 0.82 5.75
C LEU A 115 0.82 0.24 4.98
N GLN A 116 0.98 -1.09 4.95
CA GLN A 116 1.99 -1.79 4.14
C GLN A 116 1.87 -1.43 2.66
N GLU A 117 0.64 -1.38 2.14
CA GLU A 117 0.33 -1.01 0.77
C GLU A 117 0.77 0.43 0.46
N ILE A 118 0.35 1.39 1.28
CA ILE A 118 0.65 2.81 1.10
C ILE A 118 2.16 3.06 1.15
N LEU A 119 2.86 2.52 2.16
CA LEU A 119 4.32 2.64 2.29
C LEU A 119 5.04 2.09 1.06
N SER A 120 4.59 0.93 0.56
CA SER A 120 5.18 0.28 -0.60
C SER A 120 4.94 1.07 -1.90
N ARG A 121 3.78 1.70 -2.06
CA ARG A 121 3.48 2.64 -3.16
C ARG A 121 4.38 3.87 -3.11
N ILE A 122 4.60 4.47 -1.93
CA ILE A 122 5.52 5.62 -1.77
C ILE A 122 6.94 5.25 -2.17
N ALA A 123 7.43 4.09 -1.69
CA ALA A 123 8.77 3.62 -2.04
C ALA A 123 8.90 3.33 -3.54
N LEU A 124 7.86 2.80 -4.18
CA LEU A 124 7.87 2.50 -5.62
C LEU A 124 7.91 3.78 -6.46
N GLU A 125 7.10 4.78 -6.12
CA GLU A 125 7.14 6.10 -6.77
C GLU A 125 8.50 6.77 -6.61
N THR A 126 9.08 6.68 -5.40
CA THR A 126 10.43 7.18 -5.12
C THR A 126 11.49 6.48 -5.97
N LEU A 127 11.39 5.16 -6.11
CA LEU A 127 12.34 4.35 -6.88
C LEU A 127 12.27 4.65 -8.37
N ARG A 128 11.05 4.78 -8.92
CA ARG A 128 10.84 5.00 -10.36
C ARG A 128 11.19 6.43 -10.78
N GLY A 129 10.89 7.42 -9.93
CA GLY A 129 11.26 8.82 -10.17
C GLY A 129 10.68 9.41 -11.46
N GLU A 130 9.55 8.89 -11.93
CA GLU A 130 8.90 9.34 -13.16
C GLU A 130 8.34 10.76 -13.01
N GLN A 131 8.05 11.45 -14.11
CA GLN A 131 7.49 12.81 -14.05
C GLN A 131 6.26 12.89 -13.11
N GLY A 132 6.30 13.84 -12.17
CA GLY A 132 5.23 14.06 -11.20
C GLY A 132 5.23 13.11 -9.99
N TYR A 133 6.27 12.30 -9.81
CA TYR A 133 6.38 11.40 -8.66
C TYR A 133 6.33 12.14 -7.32
N GLU A 134 6.88 13.35 -7.23
CA GLU A 134 6.85 14.13 -5.98
C GLU A 134 5.42 14.43 -5.53
N LYS A 135 4.55 14.83 -6.47
CA LYS A 135 3.14 15.08 -6.18
C LYS A 135 2.44 13.79 -5.74
N ARG A 136 2.67 12.68 -6.44
CA ARG A 136 2.08 11.37 -6.08
C ARG A 136 2.53 10.92 -4.70
N ILE A 137 3.79 11.13 -4.33
CA ILE A 137 4.30 10.85 -2.98
C ILE A 137 3.58 11.72 -1.94
N VAL A 138 3.37 13.00 -2.21
CA VAL A 138 2.64 13.89 -1.28
C VAL A 138 1.20 13.41 -1.11
N ASP A 139 0.50 13.07 -2.20
CA ASP A 139 -0.87 12.55 -2.16
C ASP A 139 -0.94 11.23 -1.35
N LEU A 140 -0.01 10.30 -1.59
CA LEU A 140 0.12 9.06 -0.82
C LEU A 140 0.46 9.30 0.66
N ALA A 141 1.23 10.34 0.97
CA ALA A 141 1.54 10.69 2.35
C ALA A 141 0.31 11.23 3.09
N HIS A 142 -0.59 11.94 2.40
CA HIS A 142 -1.90 12.29 2.93
C HIS A 142 -2.73 11.03 3.22
N GLU A 143 -2.80 10.07 2.27
CA GLU A 143 -3.46 8.77 2.49
C GLU A 143 -2.87 8.04 3.71
N MET A 144 -1.54 8.02 3.86
CA MET A 144 -0.85 7.41 4.99
C MET A 144 -1.24 8.07 6.31
N ILE A 145 -1.23 9.41 6.37
CA ILE A 145 -1.60 10.17 7.57
C ILE A 145 -3.05 9.87 7.98
N ASP A 146 -3.97 9.82 7.02
CA ASP A 146 -5.37 9.48 7.29
C ASP A 146 -5.51 8.07 7.86
N CYS A 147 -4.79 7.10 7.30
CA CYS A 147 -4.72 5.72 7.83
C CYS A 147 -4.16 5.70 9.26
N LEU A 148 -3.08 6.45 9.54
CA LEU A 148 -2.47 6.57 10.87
C LEU A 148 -3.46 7.14 11.91
N ILE A 149 -4.15 8.23 11.56
CA ILE A 149 -5.12 8.89 12.44
C ILE A 149 -6.30 7.96 12.75
N GLN A 150 -6.83 7.27 11.74
CA GLN A 150 -8.01 6.42 11.91
C GLN A 150 -7.72 5.14 12.69
N ASN A 151 -6.53 4.55 12.47
CA ASN A 151 -6.29 3.19 12.88
C ASN A 151 -5.24 3.03 13.99
N PHE A 152 -4.28 3.95 14.14
CA PHE A 152 -3.05 3.69 14.93
C PHE A 152 -2.85 4.61 16.14
N GLN A 153 -3.85 5.41 16.54
CA GLN A 153 -3.73 6.37 17.65
C GLN A 153 -3.97 5.79 19.06
N TYR A 154 -4.47 4.57 19.16
CA TYR A 154 -4.87 4.01 20.46
C TYR A 154 -3.90 2.93 20.93
N PHE A 155 -3.42 3.10 22.15
CA PHE A 155 -2.49 2.18 22.79
C PHE A 155 -2.88 1.91 24.23
N VAL A 156 -2.45 0.77 24.74
CA VAL A 156 -2.49 0.39 26.15
C VAL A 156 -1.09 -0.05 26.58
N MET A 157 -0.82 -0.06 27.88
CA MET A 157 0.39 -0.71 28.39
C MET A 157 0.08 -2.14 28.82
N GLU A 158 0.68 -3.11 28.14
CA GLU A 158 0.67 -4.52 28.52
C GLU A 158 2.09 -5.00 28.81
N ASP A 159 2.31 -5.65 29.96
CA ASP A 159 3.62 -6.13 30.40
C ASP A 159 4.74 -5.07 30.33
N GLY A 160 4.36 -3.83 30.59
CA GLY A 160 5.27 -2.69 30.52
C GLY A 160 5.75 -2.42 29.09
N LYS A 161 4.90 -2.61 28.07
CA LYS A 161 5.04 -2.22 26.65
C LYS A 161 3.81 -1.47 26.18
N PHE A 162 3.99 -0.39 25.44
CA PHE A 162 2.87 0.18 24.69
C PHE A 162 2.52 -0.81 23.57
N VAL A 163 1.26 -1.20 23.50
CA VAL A 163 0.71 -2.11 22.50
C VAL A 163 -0.52 -1.44 21.90
N HIS A 164 -0.67 -1.57 20.59
CA HIS A 164 -1.87 -1.10 19.90
C HIS A 164 -3.09 -1.90 20.36
N GLU A 165 -4.19 -1.22 20.70
CA GLU A 165 -5.43 -1.89 21.14
C GLU A 165 -6.58 -1.63 20.16
N PRO A 166 -6.82 -2.57 19.21
CA PRO A 166 -7.79 -2.39 18.15
C PRO A 166 -9.25 -2.41 18.63
N LYS A 167 -9.57 -2.92 19.84
CA LYS A 167 -10.95 -2.95 20.37
C LYS A 167 -11.53 -1.55 20.67
N HIS A 168 -10.69 -0.52 20.63
CA HIS A 168 -11.08 0.87 20.85
C HIS A 168 -11.11 1.70 19.56
N LYS A 169 -10.98 1.06 18.37
CA LYS A 169 -11.24 1.69 17.06
C LYS A 169 -12.55 2.51 17.15
N GLY A 170 -12.47 3.83 16.92
CA GLY A 170 -13.62 4.75 16.97
C GLY A 170 -13.82 5.56 18.27
N LYS A 171 -13.00 5.42 19.32
CA LYS A 171 -13.03 6.33 20.50
C LYS A 171 -12.09 7.53 20.36
N GLU A 172 -12.16 8.20 19.22
CA GLU A 172 -11.30 9.35 18.84
C GLU A 172 -11.20 10.42 19.93
N VAL A 173 -12.32 10.72 20.62
CA VAL A 173 -12.36 11.70 21.72
C VAL A 173 -11.46 11.31 22.90
N LEU A 174 -11.37 10.02 23.24
CA LEU A 174 -10.53 9.54 24.34
C LEU A 174 -9.05 9.52 23.94
N ALA A 175 -8.75 9.06 22.72
CA ALA A 175 -7.39 9.09 22.19
C ALA A 175 -6.84 10.53 22.13
N ASN A 176 -7.62 11.46 21.59
CA ASN A 176 -7.28 12.88 21.54
C ASN A 176 -7.07 13.48 22.93
N ARG A 177 -7.87 13.06 23.93
CA ARG A 177 -7.66 13.50 25.31
C ARG A 177 -6.36 12.96 25.89
N LEU A 178 -6.08 11.68 25.70
CA LEU A 178 -4.83 11.07 26.18
C LEU A 178 -3.61 11.74 25.54
N ASN A 179 -3.66 11.97 24.23
CA ASN A 179 -2.64 12.68 23.47
C ASN A 179 -2.35 14.08 24.03
N ARG A 180 -3.37 14.91 24.27
CA ARG A 180 -3.20 16.24 24.89
C ARG A 180 -2.60 16.16 26.31
N ILE A 181 -3.04 15.19 27.11
CA ILE A 181 -2.51 14.99 28.47
C ILE A 181 -1.03 14.61 28.41
N THR A 182 -0.70 13.61 27.60
CA THR A 182 0.65 13.07 27.45
C THR A 182 1.61 14.12 26.89
N GLU A 183 1.21 14.84 25.85
CA GLU A 183 1.98 15.97 25.30
C GLU A 183 2.25 17.03 26.39
N TYR A 184 1.22 17.44 27.13
CA TYR A 184 1.40 18.41 28.20
C TYR A 184 2.36 17.90 29.28
N MET A 185 2.34 16.60 29.57
CA MET A 185 3.32 15.97 30.46
C MET A 185 4.74 16.02 29.87
N TYR A 186 4.94 15.73 28.58
CA TYR A 186 6.24 15.87 27.89
C TYR A 186 6.74 17.32 27.77
N GLU A 187 5.85 18.31 27.73
CA GLU A 187 6.26 19.72 27.74
C GLU A 187 6.67 20.20 29.13
N ASN A 188 6.19 19.54 30.19
CA ASN A 188 6.28 20.02 31.57
C ASN A 188 6.95 19.03 32.54
N TYR A 189 7.54 17.93 32.05
CA TYR A 189 8.09 16.87 32.91
C TYR A 189 9.20 17.36 33.84
N SER A 190 10.00 18.33 33.40
CA SER A 190 11.19 18.82 34.11
C SER A 190 10.85 19.64 35.35
N ARG A 191 9.62 20.14 35.47
CA ARG A 191 9.14 20.88 36.64
C ARG A 191 8.25 20.02 37.53
N ARG A 192 7.81 20.60 38.65
CA ARG A 192 6.75 20.01 39.47
C ARG A 192 5.41 20.12 38.73
N LEU A 193 5.03 19.03 38.07
CA LEU A 193 3.72 18.85 37.45
C LEU A 193 2.81 18.08 38.41
N THR A 194 1.55 18.51 38.54
CA THR A 194 0.59 17.89 39.45
C THR A 194 -0.63 17.37 38.70
N LEU A 195 -1.27 16.33 39.23
CA LEU A 195 -2.51 15.80 38.66
C LEU A 195 -3.64 16.84 38.68
N THR A 196 -3.68 17.69 39.72
CA THR A 196 -4.65 18.79 39.84
C THR A 196 -4.56 19.76 38.68
N GLU A 197 -3.34 20.16 38.32
CA GLU A 197 -3.10 21.10 37.22
C GLU A 197 -3.61 20.55 35.87
N ILE A 198 -3.38 19.26 35.60
CA ILE A 198 -3.90 18.61 34.38
C ILE A 198 -5.42 18.49 34.45
N ALA A 199 -5.99 18.16 35.61
CA ALA A 199 -7.43 18.05 35.80
C ALA A 199 -8.14 19.38 35.55
N GLU A 200 -7.58 20.49 36.04
CA GLU A 200 -8.10 21.84 35.78
C GLU A 200 -8.04 22.19 34.29
N ARG A 201 -6.93 21.88 33.60
CA ARG A 201 -6.75 22.12 32.17
C ARG A 201 -7.74 21.32 31.30
N GLU A 202 -8.01 20.06 31.66
CA GLU A 202 -8.94 19.19 30.92
C GLU A 202 -10.39 19.33 31.39
N HIS A 203 -10.67 20.21 32.36
CA HIS A 203 -11.99 20.39 32.98
C HIS A 203 -12.57 19.10 33.57
N LEU A 204 -11.73 18.31 34.24
CA LEU A 204 -12.07 17.03 34.85
C LEU A 204 -11.92 17.07 36.37
N SER A 205 -12.61 16.15 37.05
CA SER A 205 -12.29 15.87 38.44
C SER A 205 -10.96 15.10 38.54
N ILE A 206 -10.21 15.35 39.61
CA ILE A 206 -8.94 14.66 39.90
C ILE A 206 -9.15 13.13 39.93
N TYR A 207 -10.26 12.69 40.51
CA TYR A 207 -10.63 11.27 40.59
C TYR A 207 -10.79 10.64 39.20
N TYR A 208 -11.60 11.29 38.34
CA TYR A 208 -11.82 10.81 36.98
C TYR A 208 -10.52 10.80 36.17
N LEU A 209 -9.71 11.86 36.24
CA LEU A 209 -8.45 11.91 35.52
C LEU A 209 -7.46 10.84 35.99
N SER A 210 -7.38 10.57 37.30
CA SER A 210 -6.54 9.49 37.83
C SER A 210 -6.96 8.12 37.28
N HIS A 211 -8.27 7.85 37.23
CA HIS A 211 -8.79 6.60 36.72
C HIS A 211 -8.55 6.48 35.21
N PHE A 212 -8.83 7.55 34.47
CA PHE A 212 -8.62 7.64 33.03
C PHE A 212 -7.17 7.34 32.65
N ILE A 213 -6.18 8.00 33.30
CA ILE A 213 -4.76 7.72 33.03
C ILE A 213 -4.42 6.25 33.33
N LYS A 214 -4.92 5.71 34.45
CA LYS A 214 -4.62 4.32 34.84
C LYS A 214 -5.23 3.30 33.89
N GLU A 215 -6.45 3.51 33.44
CA GLU A 215 -7.12 2.65 32.46
C GLU A 215 -6.48 2.75 31.08
N SER A 216 -6.16 3.96 30.62
CA SER A 216 -5.60 4.17 29.29
C SER A 216 -4.14 3.74 29.19
N THR A 217 -3.34 3.96 30.24
CA THR A 217 -1.88 3.75 30.17
C THR A 217 -1.38 2.61 31.05
N GLY A 218 -2.24 1.95 31.84
CA GLY A 218 -1.80 0.97 32.84
C GLY A 218 -0.96 1.54 33.99
N LEU A 219 -0.59 2.82 33.96
CA LEU A 219 0.26 3.50 34.92
C LEU A 219 -0.53 4.54 35.73
N SER A 220 -0.17 4.73 37.01
CA SER A 220 -0.63 5.92 37.74
C SER A 220 0.02 7.18 37.16
N PHE A 221 -0.57 8.34 37.40
CA PHE A 221 0.01 9.63 37.00
C PHE A 221 1.49 9.79 37.40
N GLN A 222 1.85 9.38 38.62
CA GLN A 222 3.24 9.49 39.07
C GLN A 222 4.17 8.49 38.37
N GLU A 223 3.70 7.29 38.08
CA GLU A 223 4.48 6.30 37.33
C GLU A 223 4.71 6.79 35.90
N LEU A 224 3.67 7.29 35.23
CA LEU A 224 3.75 7.84 33.88
C LEU A 224 4.67 9.07 33.83
N LEU A 225 4.54 10.01 34.77
CA LEU A 225 5.42 11.17 34.84
C LEU A 225 6.88 10.76 35.04
N ASN A 226 7.15 9.82 35.95
CA ASN A 226 8.52 9.36 36.18
C ASN A 226 9.08 8.55 35.02
N PHE A 227 8.23 7.84 34.27
CA PHE A 227 8.58 7.19 33.02
C PHE A 227 9.08 8.21 31.99
N ILE A 228 8.26 9.23 31.68
CA ILE A 228 8.62 10.32 30.76
C ILE A 228 9.95 10.98 31.18
N ARG A 229 10.13 11.24 32.48
CA ARG A 229 11.37 11.84 32.99
C ARG A 229 12.61 10.99 32.75
N VAL A 230 12.53 9.67 32.91
CA VAL A 230 13.70 8.80 32.66
C VAL A 230 13.97 8.63 31.18
N GLU A 231 12.93 8.54 30.35
CA GLU A 231 13.06 8.50 28.91
C GLU A 231 13.73 9.77 28.36
N GLU A 232 13.23 10.95 28.74
CA GLU A 232 13.85 12.23 28.37
C GLU A 232 15.27 12.39 28.94
N SER A 233 15.57 11.78 30.09
CA SER A 233 16.92 11.80 30.66
C SER A 233 17.95 11.09 29.77
N GLU A 234 17.52 10.13 28.94
CA GLU A 234 18.42 9.37 28.07
C GLU A 234 19.12 10.29 27.07
N LYS A 235 18.41 11.29 26.54
CA LYS A 235 18.95 12.32 25.63
C LYS A 235 20.11 13.08 26.28
N LEU A 236 19.96 13.44 27.55
CA LEU A 236 21.02 14.11 28.31
C LEU A 236 22.15 13.14 28.66
N LEU A 237 21.81 11.89 28.99
CA LEU A 237 22.75 10.86 29.40
C LEU A 237 23.71 10.44 28.28
N LEU A 238 23.19 10.29 27.07
CA LEU A 238 23.93 9.88 25.88
C LEU A 238 24.46 11.06 25.05
N GLY A 239 23.81 12.22 25.13
CA GLY A 239 24.16 13.41 24.36
C GLY A 239 25.13 14.36 25.07
N THR A 240 25.42 14.16 26.36
CA THR A 240 26.27 15.06 27.16
C THR A 240 27.12 14.30 28.19
N ASP A 241 28.19 14.95 28.66
CA ASP A 241 29.04 14.46 29.75
C ASP A 241 28.58 14.96 31.15
N LYS A 242 27.32 15.39 31.29
CA LYS A 242 26.80 15.91 32.57
C LYS A 242 26.82 14.82 33.65
N LYS A 243 27.06 15.22 34.90
CA LYS A 243 26.99 14.29 36.04
C LYS A 243 25.56 13.76 36.21
N ILE A 244 25.42 12.51 36.65
CA ILE A 244 24.12 11.88 36.92
C ILE A 244 23.25 12.71 37.86
N SER A 245 23.85 13.39 38.85
CA SER A 245 23.13 14.30 39.75
C SER A 245 22.51 15.50 39.02
N THR A 246 23.22 16.06 38.04
CA THR A 246 22.73 17.16 37.20
C THR A 246 21.62 16.69 36.27
N ILE A 247 21.79 15.53 35.62
CA ILE A 247 20.78 14.94 34.74
C ILE A 247 19.50 14.65 35.53
N SER A 248 19.61 14.03 36.71
CA SER A 248 18.47 13.79 37.59
C SER A 248 17.68 15.08 37.89
N MET A 249 18.38 16.18 38.16
CA MET A 249 17.76 17.46 38.49
C MET A 249 17.10 18.10 37.25
N GLU A 250 17.78 18.12 36.11
CA GLU A 250 17.25 18.67 34.85
C GLU A 250 16.06 17.86 34.31
N SER A 251 16.03 16.55 34.57
CA SER A 251 14.90 15.68 34.28
C SER A 251 13.75 15.78 35.30
N GLY A 252 13.83 16.68 36.28
CA GLY A 252 12.73 16.99 37.20
C GLY A 252 12.58 16.06 38.42
N PHE A 253 13.58 15.23 38.73
CA PHE A 253 13.57 14.43 39.97
C PHE A 253 14.01 15.26 41.18
N SER A 254 13.28 15.11 42.29
CA SER A 254 13.58 15.80 43.56
C SER A 254 14.84 15.28 44.26
N ALA A 255 15.26 14.05 43.97
CA ALA A 255 16.49 13.47 44.49
C ALA A 255 17.01 12.37 43.56
N VAL A 256 18.34 12.25 43.47
CA VAL A 256 19.04 11.27 42.62
C VAL A 256 18.59 9.84 42.88
N ARG A 257 18.28 9.48 44.13
CA ARG A 257 17.78 8.14 44.48
C ARG A 257 16.51 7.74 43.71
N TYR A 258 15.61 8.69 43.42
CA TYR A 258 14.38 8.41 42.67
C TYR A 258 14.68 8.23 41.20
N TYR A 259 15.54 9.07 40.63
CA TYR A 259 16.03 8.91 39.27
C TYR A 259 16.65 7.52 39.07
N LEU A 260 17.59 7.13 39.92
CA LEU A 260 18.24 5.81 39.85
C LEU A 260 17.23 4.67 39.94
N LYS A 261 16.28 4.75 40.88
CA LYS A 261 15.23 3.75 41.05
C LYS A 261 14.44 3.55 39.74
N TYR A 262 13.91 4.63 39.17
CA TYR A 262 13.07 4.54 37.97
C TYR A 262 13.88 4.22 36.72
N PHE A 263 15.12 4.73 36.61
CA PHE A 263 15.97 4.42 35.47
C PHE A 263 16.32 2.92 35.45
N ILE A 264 16.71 2.34 36.59
CA ILE A 264 16.97 0.90 36.70
C ILE A 264 15.69 0.10 36.45
N GLN A 265 14.55 0.55 36.95
CA GLN A 265 13.26 -0.12 36.74
C GLN A 265 12.92 -0.25 35.24
N TRP A 266 13.11 0.81 34.46
CA TRP A 266 12.72 0.82 33.03
C TRP A 266 13.84 0.33 32.10
N PHE A 267 15.09 0.77 32.30
CA PHE A 267 16.23 0.43 31.43
C PHE A 267 17.00 -0.82 31.88
N GLY A 268 16.66 -1.40 33.03
CA GLY A 268 17.25 -2.63 33.55
C GLY A 268 18.70 -2.52 34.03
N MET A 269 19.30 -1.33 34.04
CA MET A 269 20.69 -1.10 34.46
C MET A 269 20.91 0.30 35.03
N HIS A 270 22.05 0.51 35.69
CA HIS A 270 22.41 1.82 36.24
C HIS A 270 22.71 2.82 35.10
N PRO A 271 22.30 4.11 35.19
CA PRO A 271 22.51 5.07 34.10
C PRO A 271 23.98 5.29 33.72
N GLU A 272 24.91 5.20 34.67
CA GLU A 272 26.35 5.27 34.36
C GLU A 272 26.83 4.06 33.53
N GLU A 273 26.31 2.87 33.82
CA GLU A 273 26.60 1.66 33.03
C GLU A 273 25.98 1.76 31.65
N TYR A 274 24.75 2.28 31.58
CA TYR A 274 24.03 2.56 30.34
C TYR A 274 24.81 3.51 29.44
N ARG A 275 25.27 4.65 29.99
CA ARG A 275 26.14 5.60 29.29
C ARG A 275 27.37 4.88 28.73
N LYS A 276 28.14 4.20 29.60
CA LYS A 276 29.36 3.49 29.18
C LYS A 276 29.10 2.48 28.06
N LYS A 277 27.96 1.79 28.10
CA LYS A 277 27.56 0.80 27.10
C LYS A 277 27.27 1.42 25.73
N TYR A 278 26.67 2.61 25.69
CA TYR A 278 26.11 3.18 24.47
C TYR A 278 26.83 4.43 23.95
N THR A 279 27.69 5.12 24.71
CA THR A 279 28.40 6.33 24.24
C THR A 279 29.12 6.13 22.91
N GLY A 280 29.78 4.98 22.69
CA GLY A 280 30.46 4.67 21.42
C GLY A 280 29.53 4.26 20.27
N ARG A 281 28.22 4.17 20.52
CA ARG A 281 27.18 3.75 19.57
C ARG A 281 26.21 4.89 19.23
N VAL A 282 26.43 6.07 19.78
CA VAL A 282 25.65 7.28 19.49
C VAL A 282 26.12 7.88 18.17
N ARG A 283 25.18 8.44 17.40
CA ARG A 283 25.48 9.16 16.17
C ARG A 283 26.48 10.29 16.42
N GLY A 284 27.62 10.20 15.74
CA GLY A 284 28.79 11.05 15.92
C GLY A 284 29.12 11.83 14.64
N ARG A 285 30.27 12.51 14.65
CA ARG A 285 30.92 12.89 13.37
C ARG A 285 31.52 11.66 12.69
N ASP A 286 32.09 10.76 13.50
CA ASP A 286 32.80 9.57 13.03
C ASP A 286 31.95 8.29 13.13
N THR A 287 30.76 8.38 13.74
CA THR A 287 29.82 7.25 13.91
C THR A 287 28.59 7.51 13.05
N THR A 288 28.57 6.94 11.84
CA THR A 288 27.47 7.03 10.87
C THR A 288 26.78 5.68 10.70
N GLY A 289 25.60 5.69 10.08
CA GLY A 289 24.94 4.46 9.66
C GLY A 289 25.82 3.63 8.73
N ARG A 290 25.88 2.33 8.99
CA ARG A 290 26.41 1.28 8.11
C ARG A 290 25.23 0.53 7.52
N TYR A 291 24.99 0.79 6.26
CA TYR A 291 23.93 0.18 5.49
C TYR A 291 24.35 0.16 4.02
N THR A 292 23.73 -0.71 3.25
CA THR A 292 23.98 -0.84 1.82
C THR A 292 22.69 -0.65 1.04
N SER A 293 22.76 0.09 -0.06
CA SER A 293 21.67 0.17 -1.02
C SER A 293 21.56 -1.14 -1.80
N LEU A 294 20.33 -1.52 -2.15
CA LEU A 294 20.08 -2.69 -3.00
C LEU A 294 19.89 -2.26 -4.45
N THR A 295 19.89 -3.24 -5.37
CA THR A 295 19.54 -2.98 -6.77
C THR A 295 18.07 -2.59 -6.88
N GLY A 296 17.76 -1.66 -7.79
CA GLY A 296 16.38 -1.20 -8.02
C GLY A 296 15.41 -2.35 -8.29
N GLN A 297 15.81 -3.32 -9.12
CA GLN A 297 14.99 -4.50 -9.42
C GLN A 297 14.62 -5.31 -8.17
N LYS A 298 15.58 -5.57 -7.27
CA LYS A 298 15.29 -6.35 -6.06
C LYS A 298 14.35 -5.58 -5.11
N ILE A 299 14.52 -4.26 -5.02
CA ILE A 299 13.64 -3.40 -4.22
C ILE A 299 12.23 -3.44 -4.82
N GLU A 300 12.11 -3.21 -6.13
CA GLU A 300 10.83 -3.27 -6.83
C GLU A 300 10.15 -4.63 -6.60
N ASP A 301 10.82 -5.76 -6.87
CA ASP A 301 10.26 -7.11 -6.66
C ASP A 301 9.75 -7.37 -5.24
N LEU A 302 10.32 -6.72 -4.22
CA LEU A 302 9.86 -6.82 -2.82
C LEU A 302 8.65 -5.92 -2.57
N LEU A 303 8.68 -4.68 -3.04
CA LEU A 303 7.58 -3.72 -2.88
C LEU A 303 6.31 -4.21 -3.58
N LEU A 304 6.44 -4.74 -4.81
CA LEU A 304 5.29 -5.23 -5.57
C LEU A 304 4.54 -6.36 -4.85
N ARG A 305 5.21 -7.15 -3.99
CA ARG A 305 4.55 -8.23 -3.22
C ARG A 305 3.62 -7.73 -2.12
N GLN A 306 3.85 -6.51 -1.63
CA GLN A 306 3.14 -5.95 -0.49
C GLN A 306 1.91 -5.15 -0.90
N ILE A 307 1.83 -4.75 -2.17
CA ILE A 307 0.77 -3.89 -2.65
C ILE A 307 -0.40 -4.76 -3.14
N ARG A 308 -1.36 -5.04 -2.26
CA ARG A 308 -2.64 -5.64 -2.66
C ARG A 308 -3.30 -4.70 -3.67
N ASN A 309 -3.86 -5.23 -4.74
CA ASN A 309 -4.54 -4.46 -5.79
C ASN A 309 -3.70 -3.47 -6.63
N VAL A 310 -2.37 -3.45 -6.52
CA VAL A 310 -1.52 -2.84 -7.58
C VAL A 310 -0.69 -3.88 -8.32
N PHE A 311 -0.42 -5.07 -7.75
CA PHE A 311 0.43 -6.07 -8.41
C PHE A 311 0.07 -7.53 -8.11
N ASP A 312 -1.12 -7.95 -8.55
CA ASP A 312 -1.34 -9.35 -8.98
C ASP A 312 -0.69 -9.64 -10.36
N VAL A 313 0.41 -8.92 -10.63
CA VAL A 313 1.29 -8.92 -11.79
C VAL A 313 2.61 -8.41 -11.20
N VAL A 314 3.65 -9.19 -10.95
CA VAL A 314 4.66 -9.51 -11.96
C VAL A 314 5.32 -10.81 -11.52
N ARG A 315 4.92 -11.93 -12.11
CA ARG A 315 5.85 -13.04 -12.36
C ARG A 315 5.93 -13.30 -13.86
N GLY A 316 6.95 -12.68 -14.46
CA GLY A 316 7.51 -13.05 -15.77
C GLY A 316 7.07 -12.17 -16.93
N ASP A 317 7.81 -12.30 -18.03
CA ASP A 317 7.64 -11.65 -19.35
C ASP A 317 6.29 -11.94 -20.08
N LYS A 318 5.23 -12.26 -19.33
CA LYS A 318 3.98 -12.82 -19.83
C LYS A 318 2.74 -11.94 -19.59
N VAL A 319 2.84 -10.83 -18.86
CA VAL A 319 1.67 -9.98 -18.55
C VAL A 319 1.71 -8.65 -19.29
N LYS A 320 0.62 -8.29 -19.99
CA LYS A 320 0.44 -6.98 -20.62
C LYS A 320 -0.46 -6.11 -19.76
N VAL A 321 0.14 -5.22 -18.96
CA VAL A 321 -0.59 -4.26 -18.12
C VAL A 321 -1.06 -3.07 -18.96
N VAL A 322 -2.31 -2.66 -18.78
CA VAL A 322 -2.95 -1.57 -19.51
C VAL A 322 -3.67 -0.66 -18.52
N SER A 323 -3.34 0.63 -18.50
CA SER A 323 -4.10 1.62 -17.72
C SER A 323 -4.84 2.53 -18.69
N VAL A 324 -6.15 2.73 -18.48
CA VAL A 324 -6.94 3.70 -19.25
C VAL A 324 -7.65 4.62 -18.28
N ASP A 325 -7.33 5.91 -18.35
CA ASP A 325 -7.96 6.95 -17.54
C ASP A 325 -9.00 7.67 -18.40
N PHE A 326 -10.21 7.86 -17.87
CA PHE A 326 -11.36 8.41 -18.60
C PHE A 326 -11.85 9.76 -18.04
N ASP A 327 -11.27 10.24 -16.93
CA ASP A 327 -11.60 11.56 -16.35
C ASP A 327 -10.88 12.71 -17.07
N THR A 328 -9.96 12.39 -17.97
CA THR A 328 -9.40 13.34 -18.92
C THR A 328 -10.20 13.24 -20.22
N GLU A 329 -10.87 14.32 -20.63
CA GLU A 329 -11.43 14.43 -21.99
C GLU A 329 -10.33 14.32 -23.09
N GLU A 330 -9.06 14.23 -22.69
CA GLU A 330 -7.91 13.89 -23.53
C GLU A 330 -7.58 12.40 -23.48
N VAL A 331 -8.46 11.56 -24.02
CA VAL A 331 -8.04 10.20 -24.39
C VAL A 331 -7.14 10.33 -25.63
N SER A 332 -5.85 10.05 -25.47
CA SER A 332 -4.84 10.14 -26.54
C SER A 332 -5.11 9.14 -27.67
N TRP A 333 -6.02 9.51 -28.57
CA TRP A 333 -6.34 8.75 -29.76
C TRP A 333 -5.20 8.91 -30.79
N ARG A 334 -4.34 7.91 -30.93
CA ARG A 334 -3.45 7.81 -32.10
C ARG A 334 -4.28 7.32 -33.29
N LYS A 335 -4.49 8.23 -34.25
CA LYS A 335 -5.15 8.07 -35.57
C LYS A 335 -5.21 6.65 -36.15
N ASN A 336 -6.43 6.28 -36.58
CA ASN A 336 -6.88 5.30 -37.61
C ASN A 336 -6.36 3.84 -37.56
N SER A 337 -5.10 3.56 -37.24
CA SER A 337 -4.52 2.24 -37.56
C SER A 337 -5.08 1.08 -36.73
N LEU A 338 -5.45 1.29 -35.46
CA LEU A 338 -5.88 0.19 -34.58
C LEU A 338 -7.33 -0.23 -34.78
N TYR A 339 -8.25 0.74 -34.99
CA TYR A 339 -9.63 0.44 -35.39
C TYR A 339 -9.66 -0.35 -36.69
N ASP A 340 -8.90 0.11 -37.69
CA ASP A 340 -8.80 -0.54 -38.99
C ASP A 340 -8.14 -1.93 -38.88
N THR A 341 -7.06 -2.07 -38.09
CA THR A 341 -6.38 -3.36 -37.88
C THR A 341 -7.31 -4.38 -37.22
N PHE A 342 -8.03 -3.98 -36.17
CA PHE A 342 -8.92 -4.91 -35.46
C PHE A 342 -10.18 -5.23 -36.26
N THR A 343 -10.78 -4.24 -36.92
CA THR A 343 -11.95 -4.47 -37.78
C THR A 343 -11.58 -5.35 -38.96
N SER A 344 -10.40 -5.13 -39.56
CA SER A 344 -9.85 -5.99 -40.60
C SER A 344 -9.60 -7.41 -40.09
N LEU A 345 -9.03 -7.55 -38.89
CA LEU A 345 -8.84 -8.86 -38.24
C LEU A 345 -10.18 -9.56 -38.03
N MET A 346 -11.19 -8.88 -37.49
CA MET A 346 -12.52 -9.46 -37.26
C MET A 346 -13.31 -9.71 -38.55
N ALA A 347 -12.97 -9.04 -39.65
CA ALA A 347 -13.54 -9.29 -40.97
C ALA A 347 -12.95 -10.53 -41.66
N CYS A 348 -11.80 -11.04 -41.18
CA CYS A 348 -11.18 -12.24 -41.72
C CYS A 348 -12.09 -13.46 -41.63
N GLU A 349 -12.09 -14.30 -42.68
CA GLU A 349 -12.88 -15.53 -42.71
C GLU A 349 -12.53 -16.49 -41.57
N TYR A 350 -11.26 -16.52 -41.17
CA TYR A 350 -10.78 -17.32 -40.06
C TYR A 350 -11.32 -16.76 -38.70
N MET A 351 -11.40 -15.45 -38.52
CA MET A 351 -11.96 -14.84 -37.29
C MET A 351 -13.48 -14.88 -37.19
N LYS A 352 -14.19 -15.32 -38.25
CA LYS A 352 -15.66 -15.30 -38.36
C LYS A 352 -16.39 -15.95 -37.19
N SER A 353 -15.81 -16.99 -36.59
CA SER A 353 -16.37 -17.69 -35.44
C SER A 353 -16.39 -16.87 -34.13
N MET A 354 -15.52 -15.87 -34.03
CA MET A 354 -15.39 -14.93 -32.91
C MET A 354 -16.02 -13.56 -33.24
N ALA A 355 -15.98 -13.17 -34.51
CA ALA A 355 -16.53 -11.91 -35.02
C ALA A 355 -18.06 -11.81 -34.92
N GLU A 356 -18.78 -12.93 -34.76
CA GLU A 356 -20.25 -12.95 -34.60
C GLU A 356 -20.70 -12.06 -33.42
N ILE A 357 -20.02 -12.12 -32.28
CA ILE A 357 -20.34 -11.29 -31.11
C ILE A 357 -19.99 -9.83 -31.35
N PHE A 358 -18.83 -9.57 -31.95
CA PHE A 358 -18.43 -8.23 -32.34
C PHE A 358 -19.47 -7.58 -33.27
N SER A 359 -19.96 -8.33 -34.27
CA SER A 359 -21.00 -7.88 -35.20
C SER A 359 -22.34 -7.62 -34.52
N THR A 360 -22.64 -8.33 -33.42
CA THR A 360 -23.89 -8.19 -32.67
C THR A 360 -23.94 -6.87 -31.87
N ILE A 361 -22.79 -6.36 -31.41
CA ILE A 361 -22.69 -5.18 -30.53
C ILE A 361 -22.79 -3.84 -31.28
N LYS A 362 -22.98 -3.85 -32.61
CA LYS A 362 -23.17 -2.65 -33.47
C LYS A 362 -22.17 -1.52 -33.18
N VAL A 363 -20.90 -1.90 -33.18
CA VAL A 363 -19.77 -1.02 -32.91
C VAL A 363 -19.59 0.04 -34.00
N ARG A 364 -19.38 1.30 -33.61
CA ARG A 364 -19.01 2.40 -34.53
C ARG A 364 -17.64 2.95 -34.15
N GLU A 365 -16.91 3.50 -35.12
CA GLU A 365 -15.59 4.11 -34.90
C GLU A 365 -15.61 5.15 -33.77
N LYS A 366 -16.67 5.96 -33.68
CA LYS A 366 -16.85 6.98 -32.63
C LYS A 366 -17.03 6.43 -31.20
N ASP A 367 -17.33 5.13 -31.07
CA ASP A 367 -17.54 4.47 -29.78
C ASP A 367 -16.21 3.94 -29.23
N PHE A 368 -15.12 3.95 -30.01
CA PHE A 368 -13.79 3.56 -29.55
C PHE A 368 -13.20 4.59 -28.60
N VAL A 369 -12.71 4.11 -27.48
CA VAL A 369 -12.06 4.96 -26.49
C VAL A 369 -10.56 4.67 -26.42
N ALA A 370 -10.17 3.41 -26.25
CA ALA A 370 -8.76 3.03 -26.15
C ALA A 370 -8.52 1.64 -26.73
N GLY A 371 -7.27 1.32 -27.07
CA GLY A 371 -6.90 -0.01 -27.54
C GLY A 371 -5.41 -0.14 -27.84
N ALA A 372 -4.92 -1.38 -27.80
CA ALA A 372 -3.60 -1.77 -28.26
C ALA A 372 -3.61 -3.27 -28.66
N PRO A 373 -2.52 -3.83 -29.23
CA PRO A 373 -2.46 -5.25 -29.53
C PRO A 373 -2.77 -6.14 -28.31
N GLY A 374 -3.97 -6.71 -28.29
CA GLY A 374 -4.50 -7.62 -27.28
C GLY A 374 -5.79 -7.12 -26.59
N TYR A 375 -6.15 -5.84 -26.71
CA TYR A 375 -7.40 -5.35 -26.13
C TYR A 375 -7.97 -4.10 -26.81
N ILE A 376 -9.28 -3.91 -26.69
CA ILE A 376 -10.02 -2.75 -27.18
C ILE A 376 -11.11 -2.37 -26.19
N ILE A 377 -11.28 -1.07 -25.95
CA ILE A 377 -12.29 -0.51 -25.07
C ILE A 377 -13.18 0.43 -25.86
N MET A 378 -14.49 0.24 -25.68
CA MET A 378 -15.51 1.04 -26.31
C MET A 378 -16.51 1.54 -25.27
N ARG A 379 -17.03 2.74 -25.50
CA ARG A 379 -18.07 3.38 -24.70
C ARG A 379 -19.33 3.52 -25.53
N ASN A 380 -20.43 2.97 -25.02
CA ASN A 380 -21.76 3.16 -25.57
C ASN A 380 -22.48 4.24 -24.75
N ASN A 381 -22.58 5.44 -25.32
CA ASN A 381 -23.40 6.50 -24.74
C ASN A 381 -24.87 6.12 -24.97
N GLY A 382 -25.51 5.59 -23.93
CA GLY A 382 -26.95 5.28 -23.95
C GLY A 382 -27.73 6.47 -24.49
N GLY A 383 -28.65 6.22 -25.42
CA GLY A 383 -29.37 7.29 -26.12
C GLY A 383 -30.19 8.18 -25.17
N GLY A 384 -29.64 9.35 -24.80
CA GLY A 384 -30.35 10.41 -24.08
C GLY A 384 -29.58 10.97 -22.88
N HIS A 385 -29.86 12.23 -22.53
CA HIS A 385 -29.32 12.87 -21.32
C HIS A 385 -29.70 12.08 -20.06
N GLY A 386 -28.71 11.81 -19.19
CA GLY A 386 -28.92 11.20 -17.88
C GLY A 386 -28.89 9.67 -17.84
N VAL A 387 -28.56 8.97 -18.94
CA VAL A 387 -28.26 7.54 -18.91
C VAL A 387 -26.76 7.36 -18.67
N PRO A 388 -26.34 6.60 -17.63
CA PRO A 388 -24.92 6.34 -17.43
C PRO A 388 -24.32 5.59 -18.63
N PRO A 389 -23.05 5.83 -18.98
CA PRO A 389 -22.40 5.13 -20.08
C PRO A 389 -22.24 3.63 -19.77
N SER A 390 -22.45 2.79 -20.78
CA SER A 390 -22.05 1.39 -20.75
C SER A 390 -20.71 1.21 -21.46
N TYR A 391 -19.93 0.22 -21.04
CA TYR A 391 -18.60 -0.04 -21.61
C TYR A 391 -18.51 -1.48 -22.12
N ASN A 392 -17.81 -1.65 -23.24
CA ASN A 392 -17.46 -2.96 -23.78
C ASN A 392 -15.93 -3.05 -23.86
N ILE A 393 -15.37 -4.08 -23.24
CA ILE A 393 -13.94 -4.37 -23.31
C ILE A 393 -13.76 -5.71 -24.00
N PHE A 394 -13.03 -5.72 -25.11
CA PHE A 394 -12.62 -6.93 -25.82
C PHE A 394 -11.16 -7.23 -25.49
N PHE A 395 -10.90 -8.39 -24.90
CA PHE A 395 -9.57 -8.95 -24.71
C PHE A 395 -9.34 -10.08 -25.69
N TYR A 396 -8.15 -10.17 -26.27
CA TYR A 396 -7.77 -11.25 -27.16
C TYR A 396 -6.30 -11.61 -27.01
N ASN A 397 -5.99 -12.90 -27.09
CA ASN A 397 -4.64 -13.43 -26.95
C ASN A 397 -4.27 -14.26 -28.18
N PHE A 398 -3.86 -13.59 -29.25
CA PHE A 398 -3.42 -14.25 -30.49
C PHE A 398 -1.91 -14.09 -30.69
N SER A 399 -1.32 -14.98 -31.48
CA SER A 399 0.10 -14.87 -31.80
C SER A 399 0.40 -13.60 -32.60
N GLU A 400 1.55 -12.99 -32.36
CA GLU A 400 1.99 -11.80 -33.12
C GLU A 400 2.07 -12.07 -34.62
N ARG A 401 2.43 -13.30 -34.99
CA ARG A 401 2.41 -13.73 -36.39
C ARG A 401 1.02 -13.65 -36.98
N LEU A 402 -0.01 -14.12 -36.28
CA LEU A 402 -1.39 -14.04 -36.76
C LEU A 402 -1.89 -12.58 -36.82
N VAL A 403 -1.57 -11.77 -35.82
CA VAL A 403 -2.02 -10.38 -35.71
C VAL A 403 -1.34 -9.45 -36.73
N ASN A 404 -0.04 -9.67 -37.00
CA ASN A 404 0.75 -8.79 -37.86
C ASN A 404 0.78 -9.23 -39.34
N THR A 405 0.24 -10.41 -39.67
CA THR A 405 0.14 -10.85 -41.08
C THR A 405 -1.08 -10.18 -41.72
N PRO A 406 -0.93 -9.54 -42.90
CA PRO A 406 -2.06 -8.96 -43.62
C PRO A 406 -3.20 -9.98 -43.81
N PRO A 407 -4.46 -9.64 -43.49
CA PRO A 407 -5.63 -10.49 -43.61
C PRO A 407 -5.72 -11.31 -44.90
N GLU A 408 -5.38 -10.70 -46.03
CA GLU A 408 -5.47 -11.28 -47.37
C GLU A 408 -4.47 -12.42 -47.59
N LEU A 409 -3.44 -12.50 -46.75
CA LEU A 409 -2.36 -13.49 -46.83
C LEU A 409 -2.51 -14.64 -45.83
N VAL A 410 -3.48 -14.57 -44.91
CA VAL A 410 -3.70 -15.61 -43.91
C VAL A 410 -4.70 -16.65 -44.44
N THR A 411 -4.19 -17.81 -44.83
CA THR A 411 -5.06 -18.95 -45.19
C THR A 411 -5.69 -19.58 -43.95
N GLN A 412 -6.84 -20.24 -44.13
CA GLN A 412 -7.53 -20.95 -43.06
C GLN A 412 -6.66 -22.02 -42.38
N SER A 413 -5.87 -22.77 -43.17
CA SER A 413 -4.94 -23.78 -42.64
C SER A 413 -3.82 -23.15 -41.81
N MET A 414 -3.31 -21.99 -42.22
CA MET A 414 -2.28 -21.27 -41.46
C MET A 414 -2.83 -20.76 -40.13
N ALA A 415 -4.03 -20.18 -40.13
CA ALA A 415 -4.69 -19.72 -38.91
C ALA A 415 -4.97 -20.89 -37.95
N GLU A 416 -5.49 -22.01 -38.45
CA GLU A 416 -5.77 -23.18 -37.63
C GLU A 416 -4.50 -23.77 -36.99
N GLU A 417 -3.42 -23.87 -37.76
CA GLU A 417 -2.11 -24.35 -37.27
C GLU A 417 -1.54 -23.41 -36.21
N GLU A 418 -1.63 -22.11 -36.43
CA GLU A 418 -1.13 -21.10 -35.50
C GLU A 418 -1.96 -21.10 -34.19
N ILE A 419 -3.29 -21.17 -34.29
CA ILE A 419 -4.20 -21.28 -33.14
C ILE A 419 -3.89 -22.54 -32.33
N LYS A 420 -3.68 -23.68 -33.00
CA LYS A 420 -3.31 -24.97 -32.36
C LYS A 420 -1.97 -24.90 -31.64
N ARG A 421 -0.97 -24.19 -32.19
CA ARG A 421 0.38 -24.13 -31.62
C ARG A 421 0.54 -23.07 -30.53
N TYR A 422 -0.27 -22.02 -30.56
CA TYR A 422 -0.14 -20.91 -29.62
C TYR A 422 -0.71 -21.28 -28.24
N GLU A 423 0.14 -21.22 -27.21
CA GLU A 423 -0.15 -21.60 -25.82
C GLU A 423 0.23 -20.52 -24.79
N LYS A 424 0.68 -19.35 -25.26
CA LYS A 424 1.12 -18.30 -24.34
C LYS A 424 -0.06 -17.84 -23.47
N GLN A 425 0.15 -17.75 -22.17
CA GLN A 425 -0.76 -17.07 -21.25
C GLN A 425 -0.49 -15.58 -21.28
N THR A 426 -1.56 -14.79 -21.39
CA THR A 426 -1.53 -13.34 -21.35
C THR A 426 -2.62 -12.87 -20.39
N GLU A 427 -2.24 -11.99 -19.49
CA GLU A 427 -3.16 -11.36 -18.56
C GLU A 427 -3.32 -9.89 -18.94
N PHE A 428 -4.55 -9.40 -18.79
CA PHE A 428 -4.96 -8.04 -19.05
C PHE A 428 -5.60 -7.46 -17.80
N PHE A 429 -5.28 -6.19 -17.55
CA PHE A 429 -5.88 -5.40 -16.49
C PHE A 429 -6.38 -4.10 -17.11
N VAL A 430 -7.58 -3.66 -16.77
CA VAL A 430 -8.16 -2.40 -17.22
C VAL A 430 -8.76 -1.68 -16.02
N ARG A 431 -8.24 -0.49 -15.73
CA ARG A 431 -8.80 0.44 -14.75
C ARG A 431 -9.80 1.36 -15.46
N LEU A 432 -10.96 1.61 -14.86
CA LEU A 432 -11.94 2.58 -15.32
C LEU A 432 -12.18 3.58 -14.18
N ALA A 433 -11.73 4.83 -14.34
CA ALA A 433 -11.92 5.90 -13.36
C ALA A 433 -13.18 6.76 -13.66
N GLY A 434 -13.66 7.52 -12.68
CA GLY A 434 -14.83 8.40 -12.80
C GLY A 434 -16.18 7.68 -12.70
N LEU A 435 -16.21 6.44 -12.21
CA LEU A 435 -17.42 5.60 -12.15
C LEU A 435 -17.96 5.49 -10.72
N ASN A 436 -19.23 5.88 -10.54
CA ASN A 436 -19.93 5.82 -9.26
C ASN A 436 -21.24 5.04 -9.40
N GLY A 437 -21.51 4.12 -8.47
CA GLY A 437 -22.77 3.37 -8.37
C GLY A 437 -22.61 1.86 -8.52
N GLN A 438 -23.74 1.17 -8.70
CA GLN A 438 -23.76 -0.27 -8.95
C GLN A 438 -23.65 -0.57 -10.44
N PHE A 439 -22.88 -1.60 -10.78
CA PHE A 439 -22.62 -2.05 -12.14
C PHE A 439 -22.89 -3.54 -12.25
N ARG A 440 -23.50 -3.94 -13.36
CA ARG A 440 -23.58 -5.33 -13.80
C ARG A 440 -22.46 -5.59 -14.79
N ILE A 441 -21.67 -6.62 -14.52
CA ILE A 441 -20.57 -7.07 -15.37
C ILE A 441 -20.92 -8.41 -15.98
N ALA A 442 -21.07 -8.47 -17.30
CA ALA A 442 -21.26 -9.73 -18.02
C ALA A 442 -19.99 -10.09 -18.80
N ARG A 443 -19.51 -11.32 -18.63
CA ARG A 443 -18.31 -11.85 -19.28
C ARG A 443 -18.67 -12.99 -20.22
N CYS A 444 -18.10 -12.98 -21.41
CA CYS A 444 -18.27 -14.03 -22.41
C CYS A 444 -16.90 -14.42 -22.95
N ARG A 445 -16.41 -15.62 -22.59
CA ARG A 445 -15.07 -16.11 -22.88
C ARG A 445 -15.08 -17.23 -23.91
N PHE A 446 -14.17 -17.13 -24.87
CA PHE A 446 -13.87 -18.12 -25.88
C PHE A 446 -12.50 -18.72 -25.58
N THR A 447 -12.50 -19.96 -25.12
CA THR A 447 -11.27 -20.73 -24.98
C THR A 447 -10.74 -21.14 -26.35
N LYS A 448 -9.47 -21.55 -26.38
CA LYS A 448 -8.84 -22.11 -27.58
C LYS A 448 -9.61 -23.29 -28.15
N GLU A 449 -10.08 -24.18 -27.28
CA GLU A 449 -10.85 -25.36 -27.66
C GLU A 449 -12.17 -24.94 -28.31
N ALA A 450 -12.82 -23.88 -27.79
CA ALA A 450 -14.06 -23.37 -28.34
C ALA A 450 -13.88 -22.74 -29.72
N ILE A 451 -12.79 -22.00 -29.91
CA ILE A 451 -12.42 -21.45 -31.21
C ILE A 451 -12.16 -22.58 -32.20
N LEU A 452 -11.30 -23.54 -31.86
CA LEU A 452 -10.99 -24.69 -32.73
C LEU A 452 -12.24 -25.53 -33.06
N ALA A 453 -13.11 -25.79 -32.08
CA ALA A 453 -14.34 -26.56 -32.29
C ALA A 453 -15.35 -25.86 -33.21
N ARG A 454 -15.33 -24.52 -33.26
CA ARG A 454 -16.12 -23.72 -34.20
C ARG A 454 -15.51 -23.73 -35.60
N TYR A 455 -14.19 -23.60 -35.72
CA TYR A 455 -13.46 -23.72 -36.99
C TYR A 455 -13.73 -25.05 -37.68
N ASP A 456 -13.63 -26.16 -36.93
CA ASP A 456 -13.84 -27.52 -37.44
C ASP A 456 -15.19 -27.70 -38.18
N ARG A 457 -16.22 -26.94 -37.81
CA ARG A 457 -17.53 -26.95 -38.48
C ARG A 457 -17.54 -26.14 -39.77
N LEU A 458 -16.83 -25.01 -39.80
CA LEU A 458 -16.75 -24.11 -40.95
C LEU A 458 -15.92 -24.73 -42.08
N CYS A 459 -14.81 -25.41 -41.76
CA CYS A 459 -13.93 -25.99 -42.79
C CYS A 459 -14.31 -27.43 -43.17
N ASN A 460 -14.67 -28.29 -42.21
CA ASN A 460 -14.59 -29.75 -42.45
C ASN A 460 -15.94 -30.48 -42.50
N GLY A 461 -17.07 -29.81 -42.27
CA GLY A 461 -18.41 -30.41 -42.44
C GLY A 461 -18.59 -31.79 -41.77
N LYS A 462 -17.82 -32.09 -40.71
CA LYS A 462 -17.69 -33.47 -40.20
C LYS A 462 -19.03 -33.98 -39.69
N THR A 463 -19.44 -35.15 -40.18
CA THR A 463 -20.55 -35.93 -39.65
C THR A 463 -20.15 -36.57 -38.32
N TYR A 464 -20.98 -36.39 -37.29
CA TYR A 464 -20.74 -36.93 -35.94
C TYR A 464 -20.79 -38.46 -35.93
N GLU A 465 -19.88 -39.14 -35.22
CA GLU A 465 -19.87 -40.61 -35.14
C GLU A 465 -20.92 -41.15 -34.14
N ASN A 466 -21.25 -40.38 -33.08
CA ASN A 466 -22.29 -40.75 -32.10
C ASN A 466 -22.84 -39.56 -31.28
N ASN A 467 -23.90 -39.80 -30.50
CA ASN A 467 -24.57 -38.78 -29.67
C ASN A 467 -23.69 -38.18 -28.57
N ARG A 468 -22.75 -38.96 -28.01
CA ARG A 468 -21.83 -38.47 -26.96
C ARG A 468 -20.83 -37.49 -27.54
N GLU A 469 -20.26 -37.79 -28.70
CA GLU A 469 -19.37 -36.88 -29.41
C GLU A 469 -20.11 -35.59 -29.83
N LYS A 470 -21.36 -35.72 -30.30
CA LYS A 470 -22.22 -34.57 -30.61
C LYS A 470 -22.44 -33.66 -29.39
N LEU A 471 -22.63 -34.25 -28.21
CA LEU A 471 -22.81 -33.52 -26.95
C LEU A 471 -21.52 -32.81 -26.52
N VAL A 472 -20.40 -33.53 -26.46
CA VAL A 472 -19.09 -32.97 -26.07
C VAL A 472 -18.68 -31.84 -27.02
N ARG A 473 -18.81 -32.03 -28.33
CA ARG A 473 -18.53 -30.96 -29.31
C ARG A 473 -19.49 -29.78 -29.19
N LYS A 474 -20.74 -29.99 -28.78
CA LYS A 474 -21.68 -28.88 -28.54
C LYS A 474 -21.23 -28.05 -27.33
N TRP A 475 -20.74 -28.69 -26.27
CA TRP A 475 -20.19 -28.00 -25.09
C TRP A 475 -18.93 -27.23 -25.43
N LEU A 476 -17.98 -27.85 -26.14
CA LEU A 476 -16.75 -27.16 -26.54
C LEU A 476 -17.05 -25.93 -27.39
N LYS A 477 -18.11 -25.90 -28.22
CA LYS A 477 -18.47 -24.74 -29.05
C LYS A 477 -19.08 -23.56 -28.28
N ALA A 478 -19.56 -23.79 -27.06
CA ALA A 478 -20.23 -22.76 -26.27
C ALA A 478 -19.18 -21.88 -25.59
N PRO A 479 -19.34 -20.55 -25.60
CA PRO A 479 -18.54 -19.70 -24.73
C PRO A 479 -18.89 -19.96 -23.26
N GLU A 480 -17.91 -19.69 -22.40
CA GLU A 480 -18.15 -19.58 -20.97
C GLU A 480 -18.77 -18.21 -20.69
N VAL A 481 -19.86 -18.17 -19.92
CA VAL A 481 -20.58 -16.94 -19.61
C VAL A 481 -20.74 -16.80 -18.11
N SER A 482 -20.35 -15.64 -17.57
CA SER A 482 -20.58 -15.27 -16.17
C SER A 482 -21.20 -13.88 -16.07
N VAL A 483 -21.92 -13.63 -14.97
CA VAL A 483 -22.52 -12.33 -14.67
C VAL A 483 -22.30 -12.03 -13.20
N ASP A 484 -21.72 -10.89 -12.92
CA ASP A 484 -21.36 -10.39 -11.59
C ASP A 484 -21.92 -8.99 -11.37
N TRP A 485 -22.00 -8.57 -10.10
CA TRP A 485 -22.43 -7.24 -9.70
C TRP A 485 -21.36 -6.60 -8.83
N VAL A 486 -20.97 -5.36 -9.15
CA VAL A 486 -19.90 -4.66 -8.46
C VAL A 486 -20.35 -3.24 -8.13
N THR A 487 -19.96 -2.73 -6.97
CA THR A 487 -20.15 -1.33 -6.60
C THR A 487 -18.83 -0.59 -6.73
N ALA A 488 -18.82 0.53 -7.43
CA ALA A 488 -17.65 1.41 -7.55
C ALA A 488 -17.97 2.78 -6.95
N SER A 489 -17.05 3.33 -6.16
CA SER A 489 -17.15 4.68 -5.56
C SER A 489 -16.44 5.75 -6.37
N GLN A 490 -15.48 5.36 -7.21
CA GLN A 490 -14.72 6.21 -8.14
C GLN A 490 -14.06 5.38 -9.26
N VAL A 491 -13.61 4.15 -8.95
CA VAL A 491 -12.82 3.31 -9.86
C VAL A 491 -13.41 1.91 -9.95
N LEU A 492 -13.47 1.35 -11.16
CA LEU A 492 -13.80 -0.05 -11.43
C LEU A 492 -12.63 -0.74 -12.15
N ASN A 493 -12.16 -1.87 -11.61
CA ASN A 493 -11.06 -2.64 -12.19
C ASN A 493 -11.59 -3.92 -12.86
N VAL A 494 -11.08 -4.22 -14.06
CA VAL A 494 -11.44 -5.40 -14.85
C VAL A 494 -10.17 -6.20 -15.18
N LYS A 495 -10.07 -7.42 -14.67
CA LYS A 495 -9.02 -8.40 -15.00
C LYS A 495 -9.53 -9.42 -16.01
N ALA A 496 -8.72 -9.80 -16.99
CA ALA A 496 -8.95 -10.94 -17.87
C ALA A 496 -7.67 -11.77 -18.04
N GLU A 497 -7.79 -13.09 -17.92
CA GLU A 497 -6.68 -14.03 -18.05
C GLU A 497 -6.97 -14.97 -19.21
N LEU A 498 -6.12 -14.94 -20.23
CA LEU A 498 -6.32 -15.63 -21.50
C LEU A 498 -5.14 -16.57 -21.76
N THR A 499 -5.41 -17.85 -22.00
CA THR A 499 -4.37 -18.86 -22.27
C THR A 499 -4.53 -19.42 -23.68
N GLY A 500 -3.43 -19.45 -24.42
CA GLY A 500 -3.44 -19.80 -25.84
C GLY A 500 -4.34 -18.87 -26.63
N SER A 501 -4.71 -19.30 -27.85
CA SER A 501 -5.56 -18.49 -28.73
C SER A 501 -6.97 -18.38 -28.16
N SER A 502 -7.27 -17.29 -27.47
CA SER A 502 -8.50 -17.10 -26.69
C SER A 502 -8.97 -15.63 -26.73
N MET A 503 -10.23 -15.41 -26.37
CA MET A 503 -10.86 -14.09 -26.36
C MET A 503 -11.84 -13.96 -25.19
N GLU A 504 -12.00 -12.77 -24.63
CA GLU A 504 -13.03 -12.47 -23.63
C GLU A 504 -13.66 -11.11 -23.93
N LEU A 505 -14.99 -11.07 -23.95
CA LEU A 505 -15.76 -9.83 -23.96
C LEU A 505 -16.28 -9.56 -22.55
N VAL A 506 -16.06 -8.35 -22.07
CA VAL A 506 -16.61 -7.83 -20.81
C VAL A 506 -17.55 -6.67 -21.12
N ILE A 507 -18.81 -6.79 -20.70
CA ILE A 507 -19.83 -5.75 -20.80
C ILE A 507 -20.09 -5.19 -19.41
N ILE A 508 -20.06 -3.87 -19.27
CA ILE A 508 -20.24 -3.16 -18.00
C ILE A 508 -21.42 -2.21 -18.17
N ASP A 509 -22.51 -2.50 -17.49
CA ASP A 509 -23.74 -1.70 -17.51
C ASP A 509 -23.98 -1.10 -16.12
N ALA A 510 -24.22 0.21 -16.05
CA ALA A 510 -24.70 0.81 -14.82
C ALA A 510 -26.13 0.34 -14.49
N VAL A 511 -26.37 0.07 -13.22
CA VAL A 511 -27.67 -0.33 -12.70
C VAL A 511 -28.43 0.94 -12.31
N LYS A 512 -29.62 1.15 -12.86
CA LYS A 512 -30.46 2.27 -12.43
C LYS A 512 -31.09 1.91 -11.08
N ASP A 513 -31.04 2.84 -10.14
CA ASP A 513 -31.80 2.72 -8.88
C ASP A 513 -33.29 2.48 -9.21
N GLY A 514 -33.79 1.28 -8.87
CA GLY A 514 -35.21 0.95 -8.98
C GLY A 514 -35.62 -0.21 -9.91
N SER A 515 -34.68 -0.94 -10.52
CA SER A 515 -35.01 -2.17 -11.29
C SER A 515 -34.41 -3.41 -10.64
N ASN A 516 -35.19 -4.04 -9.75
CA ASN A 516 -35.02 -5.45 -9.35
C ASN A 516 -35.47 -6.38 -10.48
#